data_AF-A0A958C642-F1
#
_entry.id   AF-A0A958C642-F1
#
_cell.length_a   1.000
_cell.length_b   1.000
_cell.length_c   1.000
_cell.angle_alpha   90.00
_cell.angle_beta   90.00
_cell.angle_gamma   90.00
#
_symmetry.space_group_name_H-M   'P 1'
#
loop_
_entity.id
_entity.type
_entity.pdbx_description
1 polymer ?
#
loop_
_entity_poly.entity_id
_entity_poly.type
_entity_poly.pdbx_seq_one_letter_code
_entity_poly.pdbx_strand_id
1 'polypeptide(L)'
;GDSTITETAGIGAFAMAGAPAIVSFVSGTPQDAVNTTLEMYEITTAEHPHFRMPALDFRGTPVGVDIRKVIELGILPRINTGIAHREAGIGQVGAGLALPPVEAFEKALMAYAEMYLA
;
A
#
# COMPACT_ATOMS: atom_id res chain seq x y z
N GLY A 1 -0.92 -14.39 0.46
CA GLY A 1 -0.33 -14.57 -0.88
C GLY A 1 0.68 -13.47 -1.10
N ASP A 2 1.66 -13.71 -1.96
CA ASP A 2 2.84 -12.84 -2.07
C ASP A 2 2.64 -11.63 -3.00
N SER A 3 1.42 -11.48 -3.55
CA SER A 3 1.06 -10.36 -4.42
C SER A 3 1.24 -8.99 -3.75
N THR A 4 1.26 -8.94 -2.41
CA THR A 4 1.54 -7.73 -1.62
C THR A 4 2.91 -7.13 -1.88
N ILE A 5 3.83 -7.88 -2.50
CA ILE A 5 5.09 -7.31 -2.99
C ILE A 5 4.86 -6.18 -4.00
N THR A 6 3.74 -6.20 -4.73
CA THR A 6 3.34 -5.19 -5.71
C THR A 6 3.26 -3.81 -5.08
N GLU A 7 2.62 -3.69 -3.91
CA GLU A 7 2.53 -2.46 -3.14
C GLU A 7 3.90 -1.98 -2.66
N THR A 8 4.75 -2.89 -2.19
CA THR A 8 6.11 -2.51 -1.76
C THR A 8 6.98 -2.00 -2.92
N ALA A 9 6.67 -2.43 -4.15
CA ALA A 9 7.29 -1.95 -5.38
C ALA A 9 6.64 -0.67 -5.94
N GLY A 10 5.68 -0.07 -5.23
CA GLY A 10 5.01 1.17 -5.63
C GLY A 10 3.92 0.97 -6.68
N ILE A 11 3.30 -0.20 -6.76
CA ILE A 11 2.17 -0.49 -7.64
C ILE A 11 0.98 -0.94 -6.77
N GLY A 12 -0.13 -1.40 -7.35
CA GLY A 12 -1.27 -1.88 -6.59
C GLY A 12 -1.96 -0.73 -5.85
N ALA A 13 -2.21 -0.89 -4.54
CA ALA A 13 -2.81 0.16 -3.72
C ALA A 13 -2.04 1.50 -3.75
N PHE A 14 -0.71 1.45 -3.89
CA PHE A 14 0.15 2.62 -3.91
C PHE A 14 0.02 3.43 -5.21
N ALA A 15 -0.55 2.84 -6.26
CA ALA A 15 -0.76 3.46 -7.56
C ALA A 15 -2.25 3.59 -7.93
N MET A 16 -3.15 3.54 -6.95
CA MET A 16 -4.60 3.53 -7.19
C MET A 16 -5.11 4.76 -7.96
N ALA A 17 -4.46 5.93 -7.80
CA ALA A 17 -4.79 7.12 -8.55
C ALA A 17 -4.64 6.92 -10.08
N GLY A 18 -3.77 6.00 -10.50
CA GLY A 18 -3.59 5.60 -11.90
C GLY A 18 -4.63 4.60 -12.43
N ALA A 19 -5.48 4.03 -11.56
CA ALA A 19 -6.46 3.02 -11.91
C ALA A 19 -7.82 3.25 -11.21
N PRO A 20 -8.48 4.41 -11.39
CA PRO A 20 -9.70 4.76 -10.66
C PRO A 20 -10.86 3.77 -10.86
N ALA A 21 -10.89 3.03 -11.96
CA ALA A 21 -11.89 1.99 -12.21
C ALA A 21 -11.85 0.83 -11.19
N ILE A 22 -10.72 0.61 -10.52
CA ILE A 22 -10.57 -0.53 -9.59
C ILE A 22 -11.54 -0.45 -8.41
N VAL A 23 -11.97 0.76 -8.03
CA VAL A 23 -12.83 0.98 -6.85
C VAL A 23 -14.21 0.34 -7.00
N SER A 24 -14.68 0.09 -8.23
CA SER A 24 -15.91 -0.69 -8.46
C SER A 24 -15.76 -2.16 -8.12
N PHE A 25 -14.52 -2.66 -8.03
CA PHE A 25 -14.21 -4.06 -7.72
C PHE A 25 -13.68 -4.25 -6.29
N VAL A 26 -12.90 -3.30 -5.76
CA VAL A 26 -12.34 -3.39 -4.39
C VAL A 26 -13.16 -2.68 -3.32
N SER A 27 -14.02 -1.71 -3.68
CA SER A 27 -14.73 -0.72 -2.84
C SER A 27 -14.07 0.67 -2.79
N GLY A 28 -14.89 1.68 -2.49
CA GLY A 28 -14.51 3.09 -2.43
C GLY A 28 -14.99 3.90 -3.64
N THR A 29 -14.53 5.13 -3.71
CA THR A 29 -14.80 6.09 -4.79
C THR A 29 -13.52 6.39 -5.57
N PRO A 30 -13.61 6.94 -6.80
CA PRO A 30 -12.41 7.40 -7.52
C PRO A 30 -11.56 8.40 -6.71
N GLN A 31 -12.19 9.20 -5.85
CA GLN A 31 -11.48 10.09 -4.95
C GLN A 31 -10.73 9.33 -3.85
N ASP A 32 -11.28 8.23 -3.33
CA ASP A 32 -10.59 7.38 -2.36
C ASP A 32 -9.33 6.73 -2.97
N ALA A 33 -9.36 6.38 -4.26
CA ALA A 33 -8.18 5.88 -4.97
C ALA A 33 -7.06 6.93 -5.04
N VAL A 34 -7.42 8.19 -5.30
CA VAL A 34 -6.48 9.32 -5.26
C VAL A 34 -5.95 9.52 -3.85
N ASN A 35 -6.83 9.60 -2.85
CA ASN A 35 -6.46 9.82 -1.45
C ASN A 35 -5.57 8.71 -0.90
N THR A 36 -5.84 7.44 -1.26
CA THR A 36 -5.01 6.29 -0.90
C THR A 36 -3.58 6.49 -1.41
N THR A 37 -3.42 6.87 -2.68
CA THR A 37 -2.10 7.11 -3.27
C THR A 37 -1.39 8.28 -2.57
N LEU A 38 -2.12 9.35 -2.27
CA LEU A 38 -1.58 10.52 -1.56
C LEU A 38 -1.11 10.17 -0.14
N GLU A 39 -1.90 9.38 0.59
CA GLU A 39 -1.55 8.88 1.92
C GLU A 39 -0.26 8.02 1.90
N MET A 40 -0.05 7.23 0.83
CA MET A 40 1.17 6.43 0.70
C MET A 40 2.43 7.27 0.44
N TYR A 41 2.32 8.50 -0.11
CA TYR A 41 3.48 9.40 -0.18
C TYR A 41 3.96 9.85 1.20
N GLU A 42 3.06 9.97 2.18
CA GLU A 42 3.43 10.39 3.53
C GLU A 42 4.38 9.38 4.19
N ILE A 43 4.15 8.09 3.98
CA ILE A 43 4.93 7.00 4.59
C ILE A 43 6.03 6.42 3.71
N THR A 44 6.27 6.99 2.53
CA THR A 44 7.35 6.54 1.62
C THR A 44 8.50 7.54 1.55
N THR A 45 9.62 7.10 0.98
CA THR A 45 10.87 7.86 0.94
C THR A 45 11.16 8.48 -0.41
N ALA A 46 10.58 7.94 -1.49
CA ALA A 46 10.83 8.40 -2.85
C ALA A 46 9.63 8.17 -3.78
N GLU A 47 9.73 8.72 -4.98
CA GLU A 47 8.83 8.45 -6.10
C GLU A 47 9.52 7.56 -7.14
N HIS A 48 8.80 6.61 -7.72
CA HIS A 48 9.35 5.69 -8.71
C HIS A 48 9.65 6.43 -10.04
N PRO A 49 10.86 6.31 -10.61
CA PRO A 49 11.27 7.11 -11.77
C PRO A 49 10.50 6.77 -13.06
N HIS A 50 9.99 5.54 -13.17
CA HIS A 50 9.39 4.98 -14.39
C HIS A 50 7.88 4.74 -14.28
N PHE A 51 7.33 4.63 -13.07
CA PHE A 51 5.90 4.36 -12.88
C PHE A 51 5.26 5.68 -12.51
N ARG A 52 4.67 6.35 -13.49
CA ARG A 52 4.16 7.71 -13.36
C ARG A 52 2.66 7.73 -13.58
N MET A 53 1.95 8.56 -12.82
CA MET A 53 0.50 8.65 -12.85
C MET A 53 0.05 9.96 -13.49
N PRO A 54 -0.55 9.93 -14.70
CA PRO A 54 -1.04 11.16 -15.36
C PRO A 54 -2.04 11.96 -14.52
N ALA A 55 -2.87 11.27 -13.72
CA ALA A 55 -3.86 11.89 -12.85
C ALA A 55 -3.26 12.72 -11.70
N LEU A 56 -1.96 12.55 -11.42
CA LEU A 56 -1.19 13.29 -10.43
C LEU A 56 -0.03 14.03 -11.10
N ASP A 57 -0.27 14.66 -12.25
CA ASP A 57 0.72 15.44 -13.01
C ASP A 57 2.01 14.66 -13.32
N PHE A 58 1.87 13.36 -13.61
CA PHE A 58 2.98 12.45 -13.88
C PHE A 58 3.99 12.29 -12.74
N ARG A 59 3.58 12.56 -11.49
CA ARG A 59 4.35 12.13 -10.30
C ARG A 59 4.62 10.62 -10.35
N GLY A 60 5.79 10.23 -9.85
CA GLY A 60 6.17 8.82 -9.75
C GLY A 60 5.42 8.16 -8.59
N THR A 61 5.09 6.87 -8.68
CA THR A 61 4.38 6.17 -7.60
C THR A 61 5.19 6.13 -6.30
N PRO A 62 4.55 6.18 -5.12
CA PRO A 62 5.25 6.16 -3.84
C PRO A 62 6.02 4.84 -3.65
N VAL A 63 7.30 4.91 -3.24
CA VAL A 63 8.17 3.74 -3.03
C VAL A 63 9.09 3.88 -1.82
N GLY A 64 9.47 2.74 -1.24
CA GLY A 64 10.35 2.68 -0.08
C GLY A 64 9.62 3.09 1.19
N VAL A 65 8.74 2.22 1.69
CA VAL A 65 7.99 2.41 2.93
C VAL A 65 8.96 2.60 4.10
N ASP A 66 8.82 3.71 4.82
CA ASP A 66 9.62 4.04 5.99
C ASP A 66 8.90 3.60 7.27
N ILE A 67 9.47 2.60 7.96
CA ILE A 67 8.91 2.04 9.19
C ILE A 67 8.74 3.10 10.29
N ARG A 68 9.56 4.15 10.31
CA ARG A 68 9.47 5.22 11.31
C ARG A 68 8.24 6.08 11.05
N LYS A 69 8.03 6.49 9.79
CA LYS A 69 6.88 7.31 9.39
C LYS A 69 5.56 6.55 9.56
N VAL A 70 5.54 5.25 9.27
CA VAL A 70 4.36 4.40 9.49
C VAL A 70 3.90 4.48 10.96
N ILE A 71 4.84 4.34 11.91
CA ILE A 71 4.53 4.40 13.34
C ILE A 71 4.23 5.83 13.81
N GLU A 72 5.03 6.81 13.40
CA GLU A 72 4.88 8.21 13.80
C GLU A 72 3.54 8.80 13.36
N LEU A 73 3.14 8.54 12.12
CA LEU A 73 1.92 9.10 11.52
C LEU A 73 0.69 8.22 11.77
N GLY A 74 0.86 6.98 12.23
CA GLY A 74 -0.23 6.02 12.38
C GLY A 74 -0.85 5.59 11.04
N ILE A 75 -0.12 5.76 9.93
CA ILE A 75 -0.57 5.43 8.58
C ILE A 75 0.03 4.08 8.19
N LEU A 76 -0.83 3.07 8.00
CA LEU A 76 -0.41 1.74 7.56
C LEU A 76 -0.41 1.63 6.03
N PRO A 77 0.51 0.86 5.44
CA PRO A 77 0.47 0.55 4.01
C PRO A 77 -0.88 -0.04 3.59
N ARG A 78 -1.46 0.52 2.53
CA ARG A 78 -2.70 0.03 1.94
C ARG A 78 -2.38 -1.14 1.02
N ILE A 79 -3.23 -2.17 1.00
CA ILE A 79 -3.05 -3.36 0.16
C ILE A 79 -4.33 -3.64 -0.62
N ASN A 80 -4.24 -3.75 -1.94
CA ASN A 80 -5.34 -4.26 -2.76
C ASN A 80 -5.18 -5.77 -2.91
N THR A 81 -6.20 -6.54 -2.54
CA THR A 81 -6.12 -8.01 -2.63
C THR A 81 -7.45 -8.64 -3.02
N GLY A 82 -7.37 -9.80 -3.66
CA GLY A 82 -8.51 -10.68 -3.83
C GLY A 82 -8.92 -11.29 -2.47
N ILE A 83 -10.22 -11.43 -2.27
CA ILE A 83 -10.81 -12.17 -1.15
C ILE A 83 -11.04 -13.60 -1.64
N ALA A 84 -10.22 -14.53 -1.16
CA ALA A 84 -10.35 -15.95 -1.46
C ALA A 84 -11.35 -16.61 -0.50
N HIS A 85 -12.14 -17.54 -1.01
CA HIS A 85 -13.00 -18.35 -0.17
C HIS A 85 -12.18 -19.22 0.80
N ARG A 86 -12.71 -19.43 2.00
CA ARG A 86 -12.03 -20.23 3.05
C ARG A 86 -11.87 -21.70 2.65
N GLU A 87 -12.83 -22.25 1.92
CA GLU A 87 -12.80 -23.63 1.46
C GLU A 87 -11.99 -23.77 0.17
N ALA A 88 -11.10 -24.75 0.14
CA ALA A 88 -10.23 -25.01 -0.99
C ALA A 88 -11.03 -25.38 -2.25
N GLY A 89 -10.59 -24.86 -3.40
CA GLY A 89 -11.19 -25.17 -4.70
C GLY A 89 -12.32 -24.23 -5.14
N ILE A 90 -12.86 -23.37 -4.26
CA ILE A 90 -13.90 -22.39 -4.65
C ILE A 90 -13.29 -21.15 -5.33
N GLY A 91 -12.12 -20.70 -4.87
CA GLY A 91 -11.39 -19.60 -5.48
C GLY A 91 -11.81 -18.21 -4.98
N GLN A 92 -11.71 -17.20 -5.84
CA GLN A 92 -11.94 -15.80 -5.47
C GLN A 92 -13.44 -15.49 -5.38
N VAL A 93 -13.85 -14.85 -4.28
CA VAL A 93 -15.25 -14.46 -4.01
C VAL A 93 -15.44 -12.95 -3.86
N GLY A 94 -14.36 -12.18 -3.96
CA GLY A 94 -14.40 -10.73 -3.97
C GLY A 94 -13.00 -10.10 -4.07
N ALA A 95 -12.91 -8.80 -3.84
CA ALA A 95 -11.67 -8.08 -3.66
C ALA A 95 -11.87 -6.95 -2.65
N GLY A 96 -10.79 -6.47 -2.05
CA GLY A 96 -10.88 -5.46 -1.01
C GLY A 96 -9.54 -4.83 -0.67
N LEU A 97 -9.63 -3.80 0.16
CA LEU A 97 -8.50 -3.18 0.82
C LEU A 97 -8.19 -3.93 2.12
N ALA A 98 -6.93 -4.25 2.33
CA ALA A 98 -6.40 -4.81 3.56
C ALA A 98 -5.34 -3.89 4.16
N LEU A 99 -5.17 -4.02 5.47
CA LEU A 99 -4.09 -3.39 6.21
C LEU A 99 -3.20 -4.48 6.80
N PRO A 100 -1.86 -4.33 6.75
CA PRO A 100 -0.96 -5.19 7.50
C PRO A 100 -1.14 -4.94 9.01
N PRO A 101 -0.79 -5.93 9.86
CA PRO A 101 -0.81 -5.75 11.31
C PRO A 101 0.21 -4.69 11.74
N VAL A 102 -0.20 -3.75 12.60
CA VAL A 102 0.66 -2.67 13.11
C VAL A 102 1.85 -3.22 13.88
N GLU A 103 1.68 -4.37 14.54
CA GLU A 103 2.69 -5.03 15.36
C GLU A 103 3.91 -5.45 14.53
N ALA A 104 3.75 -5.65 13.21
CA ALA A 104 4.87 -5.94 12.33
C ALA A 104 5.82 -4.72 12.21
N PHE A 105 5.27 -3.51 12.17
CA PHE A 105 6.03 -2.27 12.07
C PHE A 105 6.63 -1.85 13.42
N GLU A 106 5.89 -2.05 14.51
CA GLU A 106 6.41 -1.80 15.86
C GLU A 106 7.65 -2.66 16.15
N LYS A 107 7.56 -3.96 15.84
CA LYS A 107 8.70 -4.89 16.00
C LYS A 107 9.87 -4.52 15.11
N ALA A 108 9.61 -4.13 13.85
CA ALA A 108 10.65 -3.70 12.93
C ALA A 108 11.37 -2.43 13.42
N LEU A 109 10.62 -1.46 13.95
CA LEU A 109 11.18 -0.22 14.48
C LEU A 109 12.06 -0.48 15.72
N MET A 110 11.59 -1.33 16.64
CA MET A 110 12.37 -1.72 17.83
C MET A 110 13.67 -2.43 17.42
N ALA A 111 13.59 -3.40 16.51
CA ALA A 111 14.78 -4.10 16.01
C ALA A 111 15.77 -3.17 15.29
N TYR A 112 15.26 -2.19 14.51
CA TYR A 112 16.09 -1.17 13.88
C TYR A 112 16.83 -0.32 14.93
N ALA A 113 16.13 0.10 16.00
CA ALA A 113 16.73 0.88 17.07
C ALA A 113 17.81 0.08 17.82
N GLU A 114 17.56 -1.19 18.15
CA GLU A 114 18.54 -2.07 18.79
C GLU A 114 19.81 -2.25 17.94
N MET A 115 19.66 -2.30 16.61
CA MET A 115 20.79 -2.54 15.71
C MET A 115 21.65 -1.30 15.44
N TYR A 116 21.03 -0.11 15.40
CA TYR A 116 21.68 1.09 14.87
C TYR A 116 21.74 2.28 15.83
N LEU A 117 21.03 2.23 16.97
CA LEU A 117 21.00 3.30 17.97
C LEU A 117 21.52 2.88 19.35
N ALA A 118 21.76 1.58 19.58
CA ALA A 118 22.43 1.05 20.76
C ALA A 118 23.96 1.11 20.62
#